data_AF-A0AAW0VTY7-F1
#
_entry.id   AF-A0AAW0VTY7-F1
#
_cell.length_a   1.000
_cell.length_b   1.000
_cell.length_c   1.000
_cell.angle_alpha   90.00
_cell.angle_beta   90.00
_cell.angle_gamma   90.00
#
_symmetry.space_group_name_H-M   'P 1'
#
loop_
_entity.id
_entity.type
_entity.pdbx_description
1 polymer ?
#
loop_
_entity_poly.entity_id
_entity_poly.type
_entity_poly.pdbx_seq_one_letter_code
_entity_poly.pdbx_strand_id
1 'polypeptide(L)'
;MYKTIVDLNDGEGPYPGVNVEKEECINHYAKRLKNRLTYLRKSQYVEKELKTGRKRKEFAMKKKGILTDSVIDKLAQYFQKNLREVIGHGVEDMRNCIMASFFHFSSNDEKPQHHLCPTGDKFWCFYQKAVAANLPPPSHTNMKVQFQLEPAYMEEVHNIYEDLTTDEMMWRCVKGRTQNPNESLHQRI
;
A
#
# COMPACT_ATOMS: atom_id res chain seq x y z
N MET A 1 -5.77 10.09 19.79
CA MET A 1 -5.40 9.20 20.91
C MET A 1 -3.89 9.21 21.16
N TYR A 2 -3.00 8.73 20.27
CA TYR A 2 -1.54 8.78 20.52
C TYR A 2 -1.00 10.19 20.83
N LYS A 3 -1.22 11.18 19.96
CA LYS A 3 -0.76 12.57 20.19
C LYS A 3 -1.26 13.10 21.54
N THR A 4 -2.54 12.91 21.84
CA THR A 4 -3.15 13.27 23.13
C THR A 4 -2.46 12.61 24.33
N ILE A 5 -1.99 11.36 24.20
CA ILE A 5 -1.31 10.63 25.28
C ILE A 5 0.11 11.16 25.49
N VAL A 6 0.84 11.46 24.41
CA VAL A 6 2.19 12.04 24.48
C VAL A 6 2.15 13.45 25.05
N ASP A 7 1.13 14.23 24.69
CA ASP A 7 0.93 15.61 25.16
C ASP A 7 0.44 15.67 26.64
N LEU A 8 0.22 14.53 27.31
CA LEU A 8 -0.09 14.52 28.74
C LEU A 8 1.12 14.97 29.57
N ASN A 9 0.86 15.55 30.75
CA ASN A 9 1.87 16.00 31.70
C ASN A 9 2.95 16.87 31.03
N ASP A 10 2.53 17.91 30.31
CA ASP A 10 3.41 18.86 29.61
C ASP A 10 4.40 18.20 28.63
N GLY A 11 4.01 17.06 28.05
CA GLY A 11 4.84 16.31 27.10
C GLY A 11 5.67 15.19 27.74
N GLU A 12 5.61 15.01 29.06
CA GLU A 12 6.25 13.88 29.75
C GLU A 12 5.50 12.56 29.53
N GLY A 13 4.28 12.61 28.98
CA GLY A 13 3.44 11.44 28.79
C GLY A 13 2.86 10.91 30.11
N PRO A 14 2.15 9.77 30.07
CA PRO A 14 1.41 9.26 31.23
C PRO A 14 2.32 8.71 32.35
N TYR A 15 3.59 8.41 32.06
CA TYR A 15 4.53 7.81 33.01
C TYR A 15 5.89 8.53 32.95
N PRO A 16 6.40 9.06 34.06
CA PRO A 16 7.69 9.76 34.09
C PRO A 16 8.85 8.88 33.58
N GLY A 17 9.64 9.41 32.66
CA GLY A 17 10.82 8.73 32.12
C GLY A 17 10.53 7.57 31.15
N VAL A 18 9.27 7.34 30.77
CA VAL A 18 8.90 6.28 29.81
C VAL A 18 8.53 6.89 28.47
N ASN A 19 9.26 6.51 27.42
CA ASN A 19 8.90 6.91 26.06
C ASN A 19 7.70 6.10 25.54
N VAL A 20 6.64 6.79 25.13
CA VAL A 20 5.46 6.13 24.55
C VAL A 20 5.67 5.93 23.06
N GLU A 21 5.82 4.68 22.66
CA GLU A 21 5.95 4.30 21.26
C GLU A 21 4.59 3.98 20.64
N LYS A 22 4.39 4.44 19.40
CA LYS A 22 3.15 4.17 18.66
C LYS A 22 3.29 2.87 17.88
N GLU A 23 2.48 1.88 18.21
CA GLU A 23 2.30 0.69 17.37
C GLU A 23 1.09 0.84 16.43
N GLU A 24 1.14 0.15 15.29
CA GLU A 24 0.06 0.12 14.32
C GLU A 24 -0.17 -1.32 13.82
N CYS A 25 -1.42 -1.76 13.83
CA CYS A 25 -1.75 -3.11 13.36
C CYS A 25 -1.69 -3.19 11.82
N ILE A 26 -1.33 -4.35 11.29
CA ILE A 26 -1.18 -4.58 9.84
C ILE A 26 -2.47 -4.20 9.07
N ASN A 27 -3.63 -4.49 9.65
CA ASN A 27 -4.92 -4.17 9.04
C ASN A 27 -5.14 -2.65 8.91
N HIS A 28 -4.77 -1.88 9.95
CA HIS A 28 -4.84 -0.43 9.91
C HIS A 28 -3.84 0.14 8.90
N TYR A 29 -2.66 -0.47 8.82
CA TYR A 29 -1.62 -0.08 7.90
C TYR A 29 -2.03 -0.26 6.42
N ALA A 30 -2.60 -1.42 6.08
CA ALA A 30 -3.18 -1.65 4.76
C ALA A 30 -4.38 -0.72 4.46
N LYS A 31 -5.21 -0.42 5.48
CA LYS A 31 -6.31 0.54 5.36
C LYS A 31 -5.81 1.96 5.06
N ARG A 32 -4.66 2.35 5.62
CA ARG A 32 -4.01 3.64 5.34
C ARG A 32 -3.63 3.75 3.87
N LEU A 33 -3.02 2.72 3.28
CA LEU A 33 -2.74 2.66 1.84
C LEU A 33 -4.04 2.81 1.03
N LYS A 34 -5.04 1.96 1.32
CA LYS A 34 -6.35 2.00 0.64
C LYS A 34 -6.96 3.39 0.66
N ASN A 35 -6.95 4.05 1.83
CA ASN A 35 -7.52 5.40 1.98
C ASN A 35 -6.76 6.41 1.12
N ARG A 36 -5.42 6.43 1.17
CA ARG A 36 -4.60 7.37 0.39
C ARG A 36 -4.81 7.19 -1.12
N LEU A 37 -4.82 5.96 -1.62
CA LEU A 37 -5.11 5.68 -3.03
C LEU A 37 -6.55 6.08 -3.41
N THR A 38 -7.51 5.91 -2.50
CA THR A 38 -8.89 6.35 -2.70
C THR A 38 -8.99 7.88 -2.77
N TYR A 39 -8.24 8.61 -1.93
CA TYR A 39 -8.17 10.07 -2.00
C TYR A 39 -7.51 10.55 -3.28
N LEU A 40 -6.39 9.92 -3.67
CA LEU A 40 -5.71 10.18 -4.95
C LEU A 40 -6.69 9.99 -6.11
N ARG A 41 -7.37 8.86 -6.20
CA ARG A 41 -8.41 8.62 -7.20
C ARG A 41 -9.50 9.69 -7.18
N LYS A 42 -9.97 10.11 -6.00
CA LYS A 42 -11.00 11.16 -5.86
C LYS A 42 -10.53 12.52 -6.38
N SER A 43 -9.25 12.83 -6.25
CA SER A 43 -8.67 14.09 -6.78
C SER A 43 -8.69 14.16 -8.30
N GLN A 44 -8.80 13.02 -8.99
CA GLN A 44 -8.85 12.94 -10.45
C GLN A 44 -10.24 13.21 -11.05
N TYR A 45 -11.26 13.43 -10.21
CA TYR A 45 -12.60 13.77 -10.70
C TYR A 45 -12.69 15.26 -11.03
N VAL A 46 -13.17 15.56 -12.22
CA VAL A 46 -13.55 16.90 -12.67
C VAL A 46 -15.07 17.05 -12.65
N GLU A 47 -15.53 18.26 -12.34
CA GLU A 47 -16.94 18.59 -12.42
C GLU A 47 -17.28 19.03 -13.84
N LYS A 48 -18.34 18.45 -14.41
CA LYS A 48 -18.81 18.77 -15.74
C LYS A 48 -20.28 19.14 -15.68
N GLU A 49 -20.59 20.29 -16.27
CA GLU A 49 -21.95 20.75 -16.44
C GLU A 49 -22.58 20.11 -17.69
N LEU A 50 -23.78 19.57 -17.52
CA LEU A 50 -24.58 19.02 -18.59
C LEU A 50 -25.39 20.12 -19.27
N LYS A 51 -25.84 19.87 -20.50
CA LYS A 51 -26.76 20.77 -21.23
C LYS A 51 -28.06 21.08 -20.47
N THR A 52 -28.41 20.24 -19.50
CA THR A 52 -29.57 20.39 -18.60
C THR A 52 -29.30 21.29 -17.38
N GLY A 53 -28.10 21.89 -17.27
CA GLY A 53 -27.65 22.67 -16.10
C GLY A 53 -27.26 21.82 -14.88
N ARG A 54 -27.38 20.48 -14.97
CA ARG A 54 -26.98 19.57 -13.88
C ARG A 54 -25.47 19.34 -13.91
N LYS A 55 -24.84 19.34 -12.73
CA LYS A 55 -23.41 19.03 -12.58
C LYS A 55 -23.21 17.53 -12.29
N ARG A 56 -22.23 16.92 -12.93
CA ARG A 56 -21.78 15.54 -12.68
C ARG A 56 -20.27 15.50 -12.45
N LYS A 57 -19.81 14.58 -11.61
CA LYS A 57 -18.39 14.26 -11.51
C LYS A 57 -18.04 13.19 -12.54
N GLU A 58 -17.03 13.43 -13.33
CA GLU A 58 -16.41 12.42 -14.19
C GLU A 58 -14.90 12.43 -14.01
N PHE A 59 -14.24 11.33 -14.34
CA PHE A 59 -12.78 11.34 -14.34
C PHE A 59 -12.27 12.28 -15.43
N ALA A 60 -11.23 13.05 -15.11
CA ALA A 60 -10.52 13.86 -16.10
C ALA A 60 -9.97 13.00 -17.26
N MET A 61 -9.65 11.74 -16.96
CA MET A 61 -9.04 10.78 -17.88
C MET A 61 -10.05 9.77 -18.44
N LYS A 62 -9.69 9.17 -19.58
CA LYS A 62 -10.41 8.01 -20.15
C LYS A 62 -10.31 6.81 -19.21
N LYS A 63 -11.17 5.80 -19.39
CA LYS A 63 -11.20 4.58 -18.54
C LYS A 63 -9.84 3.89 -18.36
N LYS A 64 -8.96 3.99 -19.35
CA LYS A 64 -7.56 3.55 -19.29
C LYS A 64 -6.75 4.67 -18.64
N GLY A 65 -6.15 4.40 -17.47
CA GLY A 65 -5.41 5.41 -16.69
C GLY A 65 -6.01 5.72 -15.30
N ILE A 66 -7.05 5.00 -14.87
CA ILE A 66 -7.71 5.25 -13.57
C ILE A 66 -7.43 4.09 -12.60
N LEU A 67 -7.10 4.43 -11.36
CA LEU A 67 -7.13 3.48 -10.24
C LEU A 67 -8.58 3.08 -9.96
N THR A 68 -8.98 1.87 -10.36
CA THR A 68 -10.31 1.34 -10.03
C THR A 68 -10.37 0.91 -8.57
N ASP A 69 -11.57 0.88 -7.99
CA ASP A 69 -11.77 0.38 -6.62
C ASP A 69 -11.24 -1.05 -6.46
N SER A 70 -11.46 -1.89 -7.48
CA SER A 70 -10.97 -3.26 -7.50
C SER A 70 -9.44 -3.37 -7.51
N VAL A 71 -8.74 -2.45 -8.19
CA VAL A 71 -7.27 -2.40 -8.16
C VAL A 71 -6.81 -1.95 -6.79
N ILE A 72 -7.39 -0.87 -6.24
CA ILE A 72 -7.05 -0.35 -4.92
C ILE A 72 -7.22 -1.42 -3.84
N ASP A 73 -8.33 -2.16 -3.88
CA ASP A 73 -8.61 -3.24 -2.94
C ASP A 73 -7.57 -4.35 -3.02
N LYS A 74 -7.19 -4.76 -4.23
CA LYS A 74 -6.15 -5.78 -4.42
C LYS A 74 -4.79 -5.28 -3.95
N LEU A 75 -4.41 -4.04 -4.26
CA LEU A 75 -3.15 -3.43 -3.79
C LEU A 75 -3.09 -3.45 -2.25
N ALA A 76 -4.16 -3.05 -1.57
CA ALA A 76 -4.24 -3.10 -0.11
C ALA A 76 -4.18 -4.53 0.45
N GLN A 77 -4.83 -5.50 -0.20
CA GLN A 77 -4.79 -6.91 0.20
C GLN A 77 -3.38 -7.52 0.05
N TYR A 78 -2.70 -7.27 -1.08
CA TYR A 78 -1.34 -7.75 -1.29
C TYR A 78 -0.35 -7.07 -0.37
N PHE A 79 -0.50 -5.76 -0.13
CA PHE A 79 0.29 -5.03 0.85
C PHE A 79 0.19 -5.65 2.25
N GLN A 80 -1.02 -5.96 2.69
CA GLN A 80 -1.27 -6.63 3.97
C GLN A 80 -0.68 -8.05 4.01
N LYS A 81 -0.83 -8.81 2.93
CA LYS A 81 -0.31 -10.17 2.81
C LYS A 81 1.22 -10.19 2.84
N ASN A 82 1.85 -9.38 2.02
CA ASN A 82 3.31 -9.28 1.94
C ASN A 82 3.89 -8.87 3.29
N LEU A 83 3.32 -7.84 3.93
CA LEU A 83 3.72 -7.44 5.26
C LEU A 83 3.61 -8.58 6.29
N ARG A 84 2.55 -9.39 6.21
CA ARG A 84 2.40 -10.57 7.09
C ARG A 84 3.50 -11.61 6.91
N GLU A 85 3.94 -11.81 5.68
CA GLU A 85 4.94 -12.83 5.33
C GLU A 85 6.37 -12.43 5.71
N VAL A 86 6.65 -11.12 5.85
CA VAL A 86 8.01 -10.58 6.05
C VAL A 86 8.23 -9.97 7.45
N ILE A 87 7.26 -10.10 8.37
CA ILE A 87 7.41 -9.64 9.76
C ILE A 87 8.60 -10.32 10.43
N GLY A 88 9.40 -9.52 11.13
CA GLY A 88 10.56 -10.00 11.88
C GLY A 88 11.83 -10.19 11.05
N HIS A 89 11.77 -9.97 9.73
CA HIS A 89 12.94 -10.08 8.85
C HIS A 89 13.79 -8.79 8.83
N GLY A 90 13.36 -7.75 9.52
CA GLY A 90 14.04 -6.44 9.55
C GLY A 90 13.31 -5.39 8.72
N VAL A 91 13.54 -4.13 9.07
CA VAL A 91 12.81 -2.98 8.49
C VAL A 91 13.05 -2.85 6.98
N GLU A 92 14.29 -3.08 6.53
CA GLU A 92 14.66 -3.00 5.12
C GLU A 92 13.95 -4.08 4.27
N ASP A 93 13.95 -5.33 4.74
CA ASP A 93 13.26 -6.43 4.06
C ASP A 93 11.75 -6.21 4.00
N MET A 94 11.15 -5.67 5.07
CA MET A 94 9.73 -5.31 5.10
C MET A 94 9.40 -4.24 4.06
N ARG A 95 10.22 -3.18 3.98
CA ARG A 95 10.11 -2.13 2.95
C ARG A 95 10.22 -2.72 1.54
N ASN A 96 11.27 -3.49 1.28
CA ASN A 96 11.55 -4.04 -0.04
C ASN A 96 10.42 -4.98 -0.49
N CYS A 97 9.89 -5.80 0.41
CA CYS A 97 8.77 -6.70 0.11
C CYS A 97 7.46 -5.95 -0.23
N ILE A 98 7.21 -4.83 0.45
CA ILE A 98 6.06 -3.96 0.17
C ILE A 98 6.26 -3.23 -1.17
N MET A 99 7.42 -2.62 -1.39
CA MET A 99 7.76 -1.92 -2.63
C MET A 99 7.76 -2.87 -3.84
N ALA A 100 8.18 -4.12 -3.65
CA ALA A 100 8.08 -5.17 -4.68
C ALA A 100 6.66 -5.35 -5.20
N SER A 101 5.64 -5.23 -4.35
CA SER A 101 4.24 -5.31 -4.80
C SER A 101 3.88 -4.15 -5.73
N PHE A 102 4.31 -2.92 -5.40
CA PHE A 102 4.08 -1.75 -6.24
C PHE A 102 4.74 -1.92 -7.61
N PHE A 103 6.04 -2.24 -7.63
CA PHE A 103 6.79 -2.41 -8.87
C PHE A 103 6.26 -3.56 -9.71
N HIS A 104 5.90 -4.68 -9.08
CA HIS A 104 5.30 -5.81 -9.79
C HIS A 104 3.99 -5.42 -10.48
N PHE A 105 3.04 -4.80 -9.77
CA PHE A 105 1.72 -4.48 -10.34
C PHE A 105 1.72 -3.30 -11.33
N SER A 106 2.77 -2.49 -11.33
CA SER A 106 2.98 -1.41 -12.31
C SER A 106 3.89 -1.82 -13.48
N SER A 107 4.47 -3.02 -13.42
CA SER A 107 5.34 -3.58 -14.46
C SER A 107 4.59 -3.90 -15.76
N ASN A 108 5.30 -3.87 -16.88
CA ASN A 108 4.81 -4.31 -18.18
C ASN A 108 5.94 -4.95 -19.00
N ASP A 109 5.61 -5.50 -20.18
CA ASP A 109 6.58 -6.22 -21.02
C ASP A 109 7.69 -5.29 -21.56
N GLU A 110 7.41 -4.01 -21.78
CA GLU A 110 8.40 -3.02 -22.26
C GLU A 110 9.32 -2.53 -21.14
N LYS A 111 8.80 -2.41 -19.91
CA LYS A 111 9.50 -1.95 -18.71
C LYS A 111 9.27 -2.93 -17.55
N PRO A 112 9.97 -4.08 -17.52
CA PRO A 112 9.85 -5.05 -16.45
C PRO A 112 10.45 -4.50 -15.14
N GLN A 113 9.66 -4.49 -14.06
CA GLN A 113 10.03 -3.92 -12.77
C GLN A 113 9.93 -4.98 -11.66
N HIS A 114 10.75 -6.02 -11.75
CA HIS A 114 10.77 -7.13 -10.77
C HIS A 114 12.01 -7.15 -9.88
N HIS A 115 12.77 -6.07 -9.83
CA HIS A 115 14.06 -5.99 -9.15
C HIS A 115 13.98 -6.19 -7.62
N LEU A 116 12.86 -5.82 -6.99
CA LEU A 116 12.61 -6.11 -5.56
C LEU A 116 11.80 -7.38 -5.33
N CYS A 117 11.32 -8.03 -6.39
CA CYS A 117 10.61 -9.29 -6.23
C CYS A 117 11.59 -10.35 -5.70
N PRO A 118 11.16 -11.20 -4.75
CA PRO A 118 11.99 -12.27 -4.22
C PRO A 118 12.47 -13.19 -5.34
N THR A 119 13.76 -13.56 -5.28
CA THR A 119 14.42 -14.41 -6.26
C THR A 119 14.19 -15.89 -5.97
N GLY A 120 13.99 -16.69 -7.02
CA GLY A 120 13.90 -18.15 -6.94
C GLY A 120 12.48 -18.71 -7.09
N ASP A 121 12.42 -20.03 -7.29
CA ASP A 121 11.23 -20.72 -7.82
C ASP A 121 10.05 -20.83 -6.85
N LYS A 122 10.29 -20.56 -5.56
CA LYS A 122 9.29 -20.74 -4.51
C LYS A 122 8.38 -19.52 -4.32
N PHE A 123 8.65 -18.41 -5.00
CA PHE A 123 7.95 -17.16 -4.72
C PHE A 123 6.85 -16.82 -5.73
N TRP A 124 6.02 -15.84 -5.41
CA TRP A 124 4.81 -15.51 -6.16
C TRP A 124 5.09 -14.79 -7.50
N CYS A 125 6.29 -14.27 -7.72
CA CYS A 125 6.66 -13.51 -8.91
C CYS A 125 6.94 -14.44 -10.11
N PHE A 126 6.05 -14.42 -11.11
CA PHE A 126 6.21 -15.23 -12.33
C PHE A 126 7.50 -14.89 -13.11
N TYR A 127 7.91 -13.61 -13.09
CA TYR A 127 9.07 -13.14 -13.83
C TYR A 127 10.35 -13.72 -13.24
N GLN A 128 10.55 -13.54 -11.92
CA GLN A 128 11.73 -14.07 -11.23
C GLN A 128 11.81 -15.61 -11.27
N LYS A 129 10.65 -16.30 -11.26
CA LYS A 129 10.58 -17.75 -11.49
C LYS A 129 11.10 -18.16 -12.86
N ALA A 130 10.68 -17.47 -13.91
CA ALA A 130 11.14 -17.78 -15.26
C ALA A 130 12.65 -17.50 -15.41
N VAL A 131 13.13 -16.38 -14.87
CA VAL A 131 14.56 -16.05 -14.86
C VAL A 131 15.37 -17.13 -14.12
N ALA A 132 14.94 -17.56 -12.93
CA ALA A 132 15.62 -18.60 -12.16
C ALA A 132 15.64 -19.97 -12.89
N ALA A 133 14.59 -20.29 -13.66
CA ALA A 133 14.51 -21.48 -14.48
C ALA A 133 15.23 -21.37 -15.84
N ASN A 134 15.89 -20.24 -16.14
CA ASN A 134 16.45 -19.92 -17.46
C ASN A 134 15.41 -20.01 -18.60
N LEU A 135 14.17 -19.60 -18.33
CA LEU A 135 13.07 -19.56 -19.28
C LEU A 135 12.67 -18.11 -19.60
N PRO A 136 12.12 -17.84 -20.80
CA PRO A 136 11.56 -16.53 -21.11
C PRO A 136 10.38 -16.22 -20.17
N PRO A 137 10.35 -15.05 -19.52
CA PRO A 137 9.22 -14.65 -18.69
C PRO A 137 7.90 -14.60 -19.48
N PRO A 138 6.80 -15.15 -18.94
CA PRO A 138 5.46 -14.93 -19.48
C PRO A 138 5.12 -13.45 -19.63
N SER A 139 4.21 -13.11 -20.56
CA SER A 139 3.74 -11.73 -20.71
C SER A 139 2.97 -11.25 -19.48
N HIS A 140 3.15 -9.97 -19.12
CA HIS A 140 2.42 -9.28 -18.06
C HIS A 140 0.91 -9.20 -18.32
N THR A 141 0.46 -9.42 -19.56
CA THR A 141 -0.98 -9.48 -19.90
C THR A 141 -1.72 -10.57 -19.12
N ASN A 142 -1.02 -11.61 -18.66
CA ASN A 142 -1.59 -12.68 -17.83
C ASN A 142 -1.75 -12.31 -16.35
N MET A 143 -1.30 -11.13 -15.92
CA MET A 143 -1.41 -10.69 -14.54
C MET A 143 -2.86 -10.36 -14.18
N LYS A 144 -3.35 -10.98 -13.10
CA LYS A 144 -4.71 -10.71 -12.57
C LYS A 144 -4.87 -9.30 -11.99
N VAL A 145 -3.76 -8.65 -11.70
CA VAL A 145 -3.69 -7.29 -11.14
C VAL A 145 -2.61 -6.58 -11.90
N GLN A 146 -2.99 -5.50 -12.56
CA GLN A 146 -2.07 -4.58 -13.21
C GLN A 146 -2.73 -3.22 -13.21
N PHE A 147 -1.93 -2.17 -13.09
CA PHE A 147 -2.42 -0.81 -13.27
C PHE A 147 -1.38 0.00 -14.03
N GLN A 148 -1.87 0.83 -14.93
CA GLN A 148 -1.07 1.74 -15.74
C GLN A 148 -1.79 3.09 -15.67
N LEU A 149 -1.09 4.11 -15.20
CA LEU A 149 -1.58 5.47 -15.04
C LEU A 149 -0.68 6.42 -15.85
N GLU A 150 -1.14 7.65 -16.05
CA GLU A 150 -0.25 8.71 -16.56
C GLU A 150 0.94 8.89 -15.60
N PRO A 151 2.12 9.28 -16.10
CA PRO A 151 3.36 9.34 -15.32
C PRO A 151 3.24 10.10 -14.00
N ALA A 152 2.60 11.26 -13.99
CA ALA A 152 2.40 12.06 -12.78
C ALA A 152 1.61 11.31 -11.69
N TYR A 153 0.57 10.56 -12.08
CA TYR A 153 -0.21 9.78 -11.10
C TYR A 153 0.52 8.51 -10.68
N MET A 154 1.32 7.90 -11.56
CA MET A 154 2.20 6.79 -11.17
C MET A 154 3.18 7.22 -10.10
N GLU A 155 3.77 8.41 -10.25
CA GLU A 155 4.66 9.03 -9.27
C GLU A 155 3.94 9.31 -7.95
N GLU A 156 2.71 9.84 -7.97
CA GLU A 156 1.94 10.03 -6.74
C GLU A 156 1.62 8.72 -6.02
N VAL A 157 1.34 7.63 -6.75
CA VAL A 157 1.18 6.30 -6.13
C VAL A 157 2.49 5.83 -5.53
N HIS A 158 3.61 5.99 -6.23
CA HIS A 158 4.93 5.62 -5.73
C HIS A 158 5.26 6.36 -4.43
N ASN A 159 5.06 7.68 -4.39
CA ASN A 159 5.30 8.51 -3.20
C ASN A 159 4.42 8.07 -2.03
N ILE A 160 3.17 7.64 -2.28
CA ILE A 160 2.31 7.04 -1.25
C ILE A 160 2.96 5.77 -0.67
N TYR A 161 3.54 4.91 -1.50
CA TYR A 161 4.24 3.70 -1.05
C TYR A 161 5.52 4.03 -0.28
N GLU A 162 6.33 4.98 -0.74
CA GLU A 162 7.56 5.41 -0.06
C GLU A 162 7.27 5.98 1.34
N ASP A 163 6.30 6.89 1.44
CA ASP A 163 5.84 7.44 2.72
C ASP A 163 5.33 6.34 3.67
N LEU A 164 4.69 5.31 3.11
CA LEU A 164 4.21 4.12 3.83
C LEU A 164 5.26 3.02 3.93
N THR A 165 6.52 3.30 3.67
CA THR A 165 7.61 2.34 3.88
C THR A 165 8.83 2.99 4.53
N THR A 166 8.69 4.20 5.09
CA THR A 166 9.72 4.82 5.94
C THR A 166 10.08 3.92 7.14
N ASP A 167 11.29 4.08 7.67
CA ASP A 167 11.76 3.27 8.81
C ASP A 167 10.80 3.39 9.99
N GLU A 168 10.39 4.63 10.32
CA GLU A 168 9.42 4.91 11.37
C GLU A 168 8.15 4.09 11.16
N MET A 169 7.58 4.10 9.96
CA MET A 169 6.30 3.44 9.71
C MET A 169 6.40 1.91 9.69
N MET A 170 7.50 1.36 9.18
CA MET A 170 7.78 -0.08 9.27
C MET A 170 7.97 -0.52 10.72
N TRP A 171 8.60 0.31 11.55
CA TRP A 171 8.86 -0.05 12.94
C TRP A 171 7.55 -0.21 13.74
N ARG A 172 6.54 0.62 13.44
CA ARG A 172 5.21 0.55 14.08
C ARG A 172 4.49 -0.78 13.89
N CYS A 173 4.76 -1.52 12.81
CA CYS A 173 4.05 -2.76 12.48
C CYS A 173 4.89 -4.03 12.63
N VAL A 174 6.12 -3.90 13.14
CA VAL A 174 7.09 -5.01 13.27
C VAL A 174 6.64 -6.16 14.17
N LYS A 175 5.78 -5.88 15.15
CA LYS A 175 5.23 -6.90 16.05
C LYS A 175 4.15 -7.74 15.38
N GLY A 176 3.79 -7.40 14.14
CA GLY A 176 2.87 -8.19 13.33
C GLY A 176 1.45 -8.25 13.89
N ARG A 177 1.08 -7.35 14.79
CA ARG A 177 -0.21 -7.40 15.47
C ARG A 177 -1.34 -7.15 14.48
N THR A 178 -2.41 -7.91 14.61
CA THR A 178 -3.69 -7.64 13.96
C THR A 178 -4.66 -7.12 15.02
N GLN A 179 -5.60 -6.27 14.62
CA GLN A 179 -6.64 -5.84 15.54
C GLN A 179 -7.57 -7.03 15.77
N ASN A 180 -7.50 -7.66 16.96
CA ASN A 180 -8.52 -8.64 17.37
C ASN A 180 -9.80 -7.85 17.66
N PRO A 181 -10.90 -8.04 16.90
CA PRO A 181 -12.14 -7.33 17.16
C PRO A 181 -12.59 -7.51 18.61
N ASN A 182 -12.44 -8.72 19.16
CA ASN A 182 -12.85 -9.12 20.52
C ASN A 182 -12.06 -8.43 21.64
N GLU A 183 -10.92 -7.80 21.32
CA GLU A 183 -10.09 -7.04 22.26
C GLU A 183 -10.24 -5.52 22.07
N SER A 184 -11.04 -5.08 21.10
CA SER A 184 -11.30 -3.65 20.96
C SER A 184 -12.22 -3.19 22.09
N LEU A 185 -11.85 -2.09 22.77
CA LEU A 185 -12.69 -1.46 23.80
C LEU A 185 -14.12 -1.21 23.30
N HIS A 186 -14.28 -0.91 22.00
CA HIS A 186 -15.58 -0.68 21.36
C HIS A 186 -16.47 -1.93 21.21
N GLN A 187 -15.97 -3.17 21.40
CA GLN A 187 -16.82 -4.36 21.49
C GLN A 187 -17.38 -4.60 22.89
N ARG A 188 -16.89 -3.88 23.91
CA ARG A 188 -17.30 -4.02 25.31
C ARG A 188 -18.21 -2.89 25.80
N ILE A 189 -18.62 -2.01 24.88
CA ILE A 189 -19.56 -0.91 25.09
C ILE A 189 -20.77 -1.19 24.19
#